data_AF-A0A521P3R7-F1
#
_entry.id   AF-A0A521P3R7-F1
#
_cell.length_a   1.000
_cell.length_b   1.000
_cell.length_c   1.000
_cell.angle_alpha   90.00
_cell.angle_beta   90.00
_cell.angle_gamma   90.00
#
_symmetry.space_group_name_H-M   'P 1'
#
loop_
_entity.id
_entity.type
_entity.pdbx_description
1 polymer ?
#
loop_
_entity_poly.entity_id
_entity_poly.type
_entity_poly.pdbx_seq_one_letter_code
_entity_poly.pdbx_strand_id
1 'polypeptide(L)'
;MDRRALLGLKTQPLRTSGGGGGAQPTYLRLPTITANVIRPGGRRGVMTVETGLDTPDAALRTRVAQSAPRLRAAYAAVVQQSASALLPGAPPDVERLVAQLQAATNTVMGRAGARLLIGTVMVV
;
A
#
# COMPACT_ATOMS: atom_id res chain seq x y z
N MET A 1 -50.94 -6.29 26.30
CA MET A 1 -50.55 -7.60 25.75
C MET A 1 -49.82 -7.36 24.43
N ASP A 2 -48.51 -7.19 24.56
CA ASP A 2 -47.51 -7.09 23.52
C ASP A 2 -47.55 -8.22 22.50
N ARG A 3 -47.48 -7.84 21.22
CA ARG A 3 -47.12 -8.72 20.12
C ARG A 3 -46.07 -8.03 19.24
N ARG A 4 -44.84 -8.02 19.74
CA ARG A 4 -43.62 -8.33 18.97
C ARG A 4 -43.45 -7.49 17.69
N ALA A 5 -42.82 -6.32 17.74
CA ALA A 5 -41.37 -6.16 17.94
C ALA A 5 -40.48 -7.01 17.01
N LEU A 6 -40.91 -7.35 15.79
CA LEU A 6 -40.06 -8.11 14.87
C LEU A 6 -40.03 -7.50 13.47
N LEU A 7 -38.81 -7.12 13.10
CA LEU A 7 -38.30 -6.95 11.73
C LEU A 7 -38.34 -5.54 11.12
N GLY A 8 -37.98 -4.54 11.94
CA GLY A 8 -37.25 -3.37 11.43
C GLY A 8 -35.79 -3.72 11.17
N LEU A 9 -35.47 -4.41 10.07
CA LEU A 9 -34.08 -4.52 9.60
C LEU A 9 -33.69 -3.25 8.85
N LYS A 10 -33.18 -2.27 9.59
CA LYS A 10 -32.27 -1.27 9.02
C LYS A 10 -30.97 -2.02 8.72
N THR A 11 -30.65 -2.20 7.44
CA THR A 11 -29.35 -2.70 7.00
C THR A 11 -28.27 -1.69 7.42
N GLN A 12 -27.76 -1.84 8.64
CA GLN A 12 -26.54 -1.17 9.06
C GLN A 12 -25.38 -1.86 8.32
N PRO A 13 -24.51 -1.12 7.63
CA PRO A 13 -23.27 -1.70 7.14
C PRO A 13 -22.48 -2.19 8.35
N LEU A 14 -22.10 -3.46 8.31
CA LEU A 14 -21.27 -4.12 9.31
C LEU A 14 -19.97 -3.33 9.48
N ARG A 15 -19.91 -2.51 10.54
CA ARG A 15 -18.66 -1.93 11.03
C ARG A 15 -17.85 -3.08 11.60
N THR A 16 -16.79 -3.47 10.91
CA THR A 16 -15.69 -4.24 11.50
C THR A 16 -15.06 -3.37 12.59
N SER A 17 -15.49 -3.59 13.83
CA SER A 17 -14.94 -2.98 15.03
C SER A 17 -13.55 -3.57 15.33
N GLY A 18 -12.52 -2.98 14.72
CA GLY A 18 -11.16 -3.02 15.25
C GLY A 18 -11.03 -1.92 16.29
N GLY A 19 -11.26 -2.24 17.56
CA GLY A 19 -11.09 -1.31 18.67
C GLY A 19 -9.61 -1.02 18.95
N GLY A 20 -9.23 0.24 18.81
CA GLY A 20 -7.98 0.81 19.29
C GLY A 20 -8.17 2.33 19.39
N GLY A 21 -8.30 2.84 20.60
CA GLY A 21 -8.62 4.24 20.86
C GLY A 21 -7.52 5.22 20.43
N GLY A 22 -7.94 6.39 19.95
CA GLY A 22 -7.16 7.63 20.06
C GLY A 22 -5.93 7.79 19.17
N ALA A 23 -6.09 7.81 17.85
CA ALA A 23 -5.19 8.56 16.96
C ALA A 23 -5.96 8.91 15.68
N GLN A 24 -5.83 10.15 15.19
CA GLN A 24 -6.25 10.47 13.83
C GLN A 24 -5.62 9.46 12.86
N PRO A 25 -6.27 9.06 11.74
CA PRO A 25 -5.69 8.07 10.83
C PRO A 25 -4.36 8.61 10.28
N THR A 26 -3.28 8.12 10.89
CA THR A 26 -1.89 8.32 10.51
C THR A 26 -1.56 7.54 9.24
N TYR A 27 -2.36 6.51 8.98
CA TYR A 27 -2.24 5.61 7.86
C TYR A 27 -2.97 6.13 6.61
N LEU A 28 -2.24 6.25 5.51
CA LEU A 28 -2.75 6.47 4.17
C LEU A 28 -2.49 5.24 3.30
N ARG A 29 -3.55 4.55 2.89
CA ARG A 29 -3.43 3.47 1.91
C ARG A 29 -3.13 4.05 0.53
N LEU A 30 -2.07 3.56 -0.11
CA LEU A 30 -1.74 3.88 -1.48
C LEU A 30 -2.34 2.82 -2.41
N PRO A 31 -2.62 3.16 -3.68
CA PRO A 31 -3.09 2.15 -4.62
C PRO A 31 -2.03 1.07 -4.82
N THR A 32 -2.51 -0.14 -5.08
CA THR A 32 -1.68 -1.28 -5.44
C THR A 32 -0.92 -1.01 -6.74
N ILE A 33 0.35 -1.42 -6.78
CA ILE A 33 1.24 -1.20 -7.92
C ILE A 33 1.57 -2.54 -8.54
N THR A 34 1.45 -2.60 -9.87
CA THR A 34 1.73 -3.81 -10.64
C THR A 34 2.88 -3.58 -11.61
N ALA A 35 3.75 -4.58 -11.77
CA ALA A 35 4.79 -4.59 -12.79
C ALA A 35 4.89 -5.98 -13.45
N ASN A 36 5.43 -6.01 -14.67
CA ASN A 36 5.61 -7.26 -15.41
C ASN A 36 6.92 -7.93 -15.00
N VAL A 37 6.90 -9.25 -14.81
CA VAL A 37 8.09 -10.07 -14.58
C VAL A 37 8.21 -11.16 -15.63
N ILE A 38 9.39 -11.76 -15.74
CA ILE A 38 9.61 -12.97 -16.53
C ILE A 38 9.59 -14.18 -15.59
N ARG A 39 8.74 -15.15 -15.89
CA ARG A 39 8.62 -16.41 -15.15
C ARG A 39 9.49 -17.51 -15.74
N PRO A 40 9.72 -18.61 -15.01
CA PRO A 40 10.37 -19.80 -15.55
C PRO A 40 9.72 -20.21 -16.88
N GLY A 41 10.54 -20.52 -17.88
CA GLY A 41 10.07 -20.81 -19.24
C GLY A 41 9.73 -19.58 -20.09
N GLY A 42 10.15 -18.38 -19.69
CA GLY A 42 10.09 -17.16 -20.51
C GLY A 42 8.70 -16.52 -20.62
N ARG A 43 7.71 -17.06 -19.90
CA ARG A 43 6.34 -16.51 -19.89
C ARG A 43 6.28 -15.22 -19.09
N ARG A 44 5.38 -14.31 -19.45
CA ARG A 44 5.13 -13.08 -18.68
C ARG A 44 4.32 -13.41 -17.43
N GLY A 45 4.69 -12.79 -16.31
CA GLY A 45 3.94 -12.79 -15.05
C GLY A 45 3.71 -11.37 -14.56
N VAL A 46 2.96 -11.23 -13.48
CA VAL A 46 2.66 -9.93 -12.86
C VAL A 46 3.10 -9.96 -11.41
N MET A 47 3.94 -8.99 -11.03
CA MET A 47 4.26 -8.67 -9.66
C MET A 47 3.31 -7.59 -9.16
N THR A 48 2.63 -7.85 -8.05
CA THR A 48 1.68 -6.96 -7.39
C THR A 48 2.22 -6.59 -6.02
N VAL A 49 2.26 -5.28 -5.72
CA VAL A 49 2.78 -4.73 -4.47
C VAL A 49 1.73 -3.80 -3.87
N GLU A 50 1.23 -4.16 -2.68
CA GLU A 50 0.36 -3.29 -1.89
C GLU A 50 1.21 -2.44 -0.93
N THR A 51 1.00 -1.12 -0.97
CA THR A 51 1.75 -0.17 -0.13
C THR A 51 0.82 0.77 0.64
N GLY A 52 1.30 1.25 1.76
CA GLY A 52 0.70 2.33 2.52
C GLY A 52 1.78 3.22 3.13
N LEU A 53 1.38 4.40 3.58
CA LEU A 53 2.25 5.34 4.28
C LEU A 53 1.69 5.64 5.66
N ASP A 54 2.52 5.51 6.67
CA ASP A 54 2.24 5.96 8.03
C ASP A 54 2.95 7.30 8.25
N THR A 55 2.16 8.34 8.52
CA THR A 55 2.61 9.73 8.59
C THR A 55 2.06 10.44 9.84
N PRO A 56 2.78 10.41 10.99
CA PRO A 56 2.31 10.93 12.28
C PRO A 56 2.03 12.45 12.28
N ASP A 57 2.76 13.22 11.48
CA ASP A 57 2.59 14.67 11.38
C ASP A 57 1.41 15.04 10.43
N ALA A 58 0.50 15.87 10.92
CA ALA A 58 -0.61 16.41 10.14
C ALA A 58 -0.17 17.24 8.92
N ALA A 59 0.91 18.03 9.04
CA ALA A 59 1.44 18.82 7.94
C ALA A 59 2.07 17.93 6.86
N LEU A 60 2.80 16.87 7.27
CA LEU A 60 3.26 15.84 6.34
C LEU A 60 2.10 15.15 5.63
N ARG A 61 1.01 14.79 6.32
CA ARG A 61 -0.15 14.11 5.71
C ARG A 61 -0.76 14.92 4.56
N THR A 62 -0.98 16.22 4.76
CA THR A 62 -1.48 17.10 3.69
C THR A 62 -0.55 17.10 2.48
N ARG A 63 0.77 17.13 2.72
CA ARG A 63 1.77 17.09 1.64
C ARG A 63 1.83 15.74 0.94
N VAL A 64 1.68 14.63 1.65
CA VAL A 64 1.56 13.27 1.07
C VAL A 64 0.33 13.22 0.17
N ALA A 65 -0.82 13.71 0.64
CA ALA A 65 -2.05 13.74 -0.14
C ALA A 65 -1.90 14.58 -1.42
N GLN A 66 -1.29 15.77 -1.32
CA GLN A 66 -0.99 16.64 -2.47
C GLN A 66 0.04 16.00 -3.43
N SER A 67 0.96 15.20 -2.90
CA SER A 67 2.03 14.55 -3.67
C SER A 67 1.67 13.14 -4.13
N ALA A 68 0.43 12.69 -3.92
CA ALA A 68 0.00 11.32 -4.23
C ALA A 68 0.28 10.90 -5.69
N PRO A 69 0.08 11.75 -6.73
CA PRO A 69 0.43 11.37 -8.10
C PRO A 69 1.94 11.15 -8.29
N ARG A 70 2.78 11.95 -7.63
CA ARG A 70 4.24 11.85 -7.71
C ARG A 70 4.76 10.62 -6.97
N LEU A 71 4.20 10.34 -5.79
CA LEU A 71 4.50 9.12 -5.04
C LEU A 71 4.15 7.86 -5.84
N ARG A 72 2.99 7.86 -6.50
CA ARG A 72 2.58 6.75 -7.40
C ARG A 72 3.57 6.55 -8.53
N ALA A 73 3.99 7.62 -9.21
CA ALA A 73 4.97 7.53 -10.29
C ALA A 73 6.32 7.00 -9.79
N ALA A 74 6.82 7.51 -8.66
CA ALA A 74 8.07 7.07 -8.08
C ALA A 74 8.04 5.59 -7.68
N TYR A 75 6.96 5.15 -7.04
CA TYR A 75 6.82 3.75 -6.65
C TYR A 75 6.65 2.83 -7.86
N ALA A 76 5.91 3.26 -8.89
CA ALA A 76 5.79 2.49 -10.12
C ALA A 76 7.17 2.26 -10.77
N ALA A 77 8.03 3.28 -10.80
CA ALA A 77 9.39 3.15 -11.30
C ALA A 77 10.22 2.15 -10.47
N VAL A 78 10.16 2.24 -9.14
CA VAL A 78 10.86 1.29 -8.25
C VAL A 78 10.37 -0.14 -8.46
N VAL A 79 9.06 -0.37 -8.45
CA VAL A 79 8.46 -1.70 -8.62
C VAL A 79 8.78 -2.28 -10.00
N GLN A 80 8.78 -1.46 -11.06
CA GLN A 80 9.20 -1.87 -12.40
C GLN A 80 10.68 -2.26 -12.44
N GLN A 81 11.55 -1.49 -11.78
CA GLN A 81 12.98 -1.79 -11.71
C GLN A 81 13.24 -3.08 -10.93
N SER A 82 12.58 -3.27 -9.79
CA SER A 82 12.66 -4.51 -9.01
C SER A 82 12.14 -5.71 -9.79
N ALA A 83 11.03 -5.56 -10.52
CA ALA A 83 10.47 -6.61 -11.37
C ALA A 83 11.41 -7.00 -12.52
N SER A 84 12.08 -6.01 -13.12
CA SER A 84 13.03 -6.23 -14.23
C SER A 84 14.33 -6.89 -13.78
N ALA A 85 14.72 -6.67 -12.52
CA ALA A 85 15.88 -7.30 -11.90
C ALA A 85 15.59 -8.70 -11.33
N LEU A 86 14.33 -9.13 -11.31
CA LEU A 86 13.92 -10.40 -10.75
C LEU A 86 14.33 -11.56 -11.66
N LEU A 87 15.05 -12.53 -11.10
CA LEU A 87 15.44 -13.73 -11.85
C LEU A 87 14.22 -14.65 -12.03
N PRO A 88 14.05 -15.32 -13.19
CA PRO A 88 12.90 -16.18 -13.42
C PRO A 88 12.74 -17.27 -12.35
N GLY A 89 11.63 -17.23 -11.61
CA GLY A 89 11.32 -18.20 -10.56
C GLY A 89 11.95 -17.90 -9.21
N ALA A 90 12.75 -16.84 -9.08
CA ALA A 90 13.23 -16.37 -7.79
C ALA A 90 12.12 -15.58 -7.06
N PRO A 91 12.05 -15.68 -5.72
CA PRO A 91 11.20 -14.81 -4.94
C PRO A 91 11.67 -13.35 -5.02
N PRO A 92 10.76 -12.37 -4.96
CA PRO A 92 11.14 -10.96 -4.90
C PRO A 92 11.90 -10.64 -3.60
N ASP A 93 12.98 -9.89 -3.73
CA ASP A 93 13.74 -9.37 -2.59
C ASP A 93 12.96 -8.21 -1.94
N VAL A 94 12.21 -8.55 -0.90
CA VAL A 94 11.34 -7.61 -0.19
C VAL A 94 12.14 -6.59 0.60
N GLU A 95 13.28 -6.97 1.18
CA GLU A 95 14.11 -6.06 1.97
C GLU A 95 14.66 -4.92 1.11
N ARG A 96 15.19 -5.29 -0.07
CA ARG A 96 15.65 -4.31 -1.06
C ARG A 96 14.51 -3.44 -1.56
N LEU A 97 13.34 -4.02 -1.83
CA LEU A 97 12.16 -3.29 -2.30
C LEU A 97 11.70 -2.26 -1.25
N VAL A 98 11.64 -2.64 0.04
CA VAL A 98 11.30 -1.73 1.14
C VAL A 98 12.28 -0.57 1.20
N ALA A 99 13.59 -0.84 1.15
CA ALA A 99 14.61 0.19 1.20
C ALA A 99 14.49 1.18 0.03
N GLN A 100 14.27 0.68 -1.19
CA GLN A 100 14.12 1.51 -2.39
C GLN A 100 12.84 2.34 -2.36
N LEU A 101 11.71 1.77 -1.96
CA LEU A 101 10.43 2.48 -1.84
C LEU A 101 10.46 3.54 -0.72
N GLN A 102 11.12 3.25 0.40
CA GLN A 102 11.32 4.22 1.48
C GLN A 102 12.22 5.37 1.01
N ALA A 103 13.31 5.08 0.29
CA ALA A 103 14.16 6.10 -0.30
C ALA A 103 13.38 7.00 -1.29
N ALA A 104 12.58 6.39 -2.18
CA ALA A 104 11.71 7.12 -3.10
C ALA A 104 10.70 8.01 -2.36
N THR A 105 10.13 7.53 -1.26
CA THR A 105 9.25 8.32 -0.39
C THR A 105 9.96 9.54 0.17
N ASN A 106 11.17 9.35 0.71
CA ASN A 106 11.97 10.44 1.26
C ASN A 106 12.35 11.48 0.20
N THR A 107 12.68 11.04 -1.02
CA THR A 107 12.97 11.94 -2.16
C THR A 107 11.76 12.77 -2.56
N VAL A 108 10.58 12.16 -2.70
CA VAL A 108 9.35 12.88 -3.08
C VAL A 108 8.91 13.85 -1.98
N MET A 109 9.07 13.45 -0.72
CA MET A 109 8.71 14.27 0.43
C MET A 109 9.79 15.30 0.80
N GLY A 110 11.02 15.20 0.28
CA GLY A 110 12.14 16.11 0.58
C GLY A 110 12.52 16.19 2.07
N ARG A 111 11.94 15.36 2.94
CA ARG A 111 12.25 15.21 4.36
C ARG A 111 11.84 13.81 4.82
N ALA A 112 12.59 13.25 5.77
CA ALA A 112 12.21 12.00 6.42
C ALA A 112 10.98 12.23 7.32
N GLY A 113 10.12 11.21 7.45
CA GLY A 113 8.98 11.26 8.38
C GLY A 113 7.72 10.53 7.93
N ALA A 114 7.65 10.08 6.68
CA ALA A 114 6.62 9.16 6.22
C ALA A 114 7.22 7.75 6.17
N ARG A 115 6.65 6.81 6.94
CA ARG A 115 7.08 5.42 7.01
C ARG A 115 6.31 4.60 6.00
N LEU A 116 7.02 3.91 5.11
CA LEU A 116 6.44 2.95 4.19
C LEU A 116 5.97 1.71 4.95
N LEU A 117 4.78 1.25 4.60
CA LEU A 117 4.22 -0.03 5.00
C LEU A 117 3.95 -0.85 3.74
N ILE A 118 4.33 -2.12 3.76
CA ILE A 118 4.02 -3.07 2.71
C ILE A 118 2.96 -4.04 3.26
N GLY A 119 1.88 -4.22 2.49
CA GLY A 119 0.85 -5.20 2.81
C GLY A 119 1.21 -6.57 2.27
N THR A 120 1.09 -6.72 0.95
CA THR A 120 1.40 -7.97 0.25
C THR A 120 2.30 -7.72 -0.96
N VAL A 121 3.23 -8.64 -1.20
CA VAL A 121 3.99 -8.74 -2.44
C VAL A 121 3.72 -10.11 -3.03
N MET A 122 3.20 -10.15 -4.25
CA MET A 122 2.82 -11.41 -4.91
C MET A 122 3.28 -11.39 -6.36
N VAL A 123 3.79 -12.53 -6.84
CA VAL A 123 4.16 -12.74 -8.23
C VAL A 123 3.31 -13.88 -8.79
N VAL A 124 2.54 -13.62 -9.85
CA VAL A 124 1.62 -14.58 -10.49
C VAL A 124 1.90 -14.81 -11.96
#